data_AF-A0A3D2UYE3-F1
#
_entry.id   AF-A0A3D2UYE3-F1
#
_cell.length_a   1.000
_cell.length_b   1.000
_cell.length_c   1.000
_cell.angle_alpha   90.00
_cell.angle_beta   90.00
_cell.angle_gamma   90.00
#
_symmetry.space_group_name_H-M   'P 1'
#
loop_
_entity.id
_entity.type
_entity.pdbx_description
1 polymer ?
#
loop_
_entity_poly.entity_id
_entity_poly.type
_entity_poly.pdbx_seq_one_letter_code
_entity_poly.pdbx_strand_id
1 'polypeptide(L)'
;MSKKKWVQSVIWGVVFLNFVVIVRVFIIPRTNFITSHFQEHRDALRESSGPLDMPNQYAHTYRIMKQVREMANEGALLLLPPDDWEFGSPRSAVIQTLYPRKVYFSGDEGFDKKLSQAFQLKEAYVVFNEPWGKGLCKKRPVKYLGEQGFGICRIGKN
;
A
#
# COMPACT_ATOMS: atom_id res chain seq x y z
N MET A 1 32.91 41.24 -24.36
CA MET A 1 32.10 40.03 -24.64
C MET A 1 30.77 40.48 -25.24
N SER A 2 30.35 40.00 -26.43
CA SER A 2 29.11 40.52 -27.05
C SER A 2 27.87 40.06 -26.28
N LYS A 3 26.81 40.90 -26.25
CA LYS A 3 25.55 40.57 -25.55
C LYS A 3 24.99 39.19 -25.94
N LYS A 4 25.14 38.79 -27.22
CA LYS A 4 24.73 37.46 -27.71
C LYS A 4 25.53 36.30 -27.07
N LYS A 5 26.85 36.44 -26.93
CA LYS A 5 27.70 35.41 -26.28
C LYS A 5 27.36 35.25 -24.80
N TRP A 6 27.05 36.36 -24.12
CA TRP A 6 26.63 36.32 -22.72
C TRP A 6 25.30 35.60 -22.51
N VAL A 7 24.27 35.93 -23.30
CA VAL A 7 22.96 35.25 -23.24
C VAL A 7 23.11 33.75 -23.52
N GLN A 8 23.90 33.37 -24.52
CA GLN A 8 24.14 31.98 -24.86
C GLN A 8 24.84 31.20 -23.73
N SER A 9 25.83 31.80 -23.06
CA SER A 9 26.49 31.20 -21.90
C SER A 9 25.54 31.00 -20.71
N VAL A 10 24.65 31.97 -20.46
CA VAL A 10 23.63 31.85 -19.40
C VAL A 10 22.65 30.71 -19.71
N ILE A 11 22.15 30.61 -20.94
CA ILE A 11 21.26 29.53 -21.36
C ILE A 11 21.93 28.16 -21.18
N TRP A 12 23.19 28.02 -21.64
CA TRP A 12 23.94 26.78 -21.46
C TRP A 12 24.18 26.43 -19.98
N GLY A 13 24.43 27.45 -19.15
CA GLY A 13 24.54 27.26 -17.70
C GLY A 13 23.25 26.71 -17.08
N VAL A 14 22.09 27.25 -17.47
CA VAL A 14 20.78 26.76 -17.03
C VAL A 14 20.54 25.33 -17.51
N VAL A 15 20.81 25.03 -18.78
CA VAL A 15 20.66 23.68 -19.35
C VAL A 15 21.54 22.68 -18.61
N PHE A 16 22.81 23.00 -18.39
CA PHE A 16 23.75 22.14 -17.68
C PHE A 16 23.31 21.90 -16.23
N LEU A 17 22.88 22.94 -15.52
CA LEU A 17 22.42 22.82 -14.15
C LEU A 17 21.16 21.93 -14.06
N ASN A 18 20.20 22.10 -14.98
CA ASN A 18 19.04 21.23 -15.06
C ASN A 18 19.44 19.77 -15.35
N PHE A 19 20.40 19.55 -16.24
CA PHE A 19 20.90 18.21 -16.53
C PHE A 19 21.53 17.56 -15.29
N VAL A 20 22.36 18.30 -14.55
CA VAL A 20 22.94 17.81 -13.29
C VAL A 20 21.86 17.44 -12.28
N VAL A 21 20.81 18.26 -12.15
CA VAL A 21 19.66 17.96 -11.28
C VAL A 21 18.96 16.67 -11.73
N ILE A 22 18.66 16.52 -13.03
CA ILE A 22 18.02 15.31 -13.56
C ILE A 22 18.84 14.06 -13.21
N VAL A 23 20.15 14.09 -13.46
CA VAL A 23 21.03 12.95 -13.22
C VAL A 23 21.14 12.61 -11.73
N ARG A 24 21.42 13.62 -10.89
CA ARG A 24 21.67 13.43 -9.45
C ARG A 24 20.40 13.09 -8.66
N VAL A 25 19.30 13.76 -8.98
CA VAL A 25 18.06 13.66 -8.19
C VAL A 25 17.17 12.52 -8.67
N PHE A 26 17.16 12.19 -9.97
CA PHE A 26 16.22 11.20 -10.51
C PHE A 26 16.92 9.95 -11.06
N ILE A 27 17.94 10.10 -11.91
CA ILE A 27 18.54 8.94 -12.59
C ILE A 27 19.31 8.06 -11.60
N ILE A 28 20.24 8.65 -10.83
CA ILE A 28 21.09 7.88 -9.90
C ILE A 28 20.26 7.12 -8.84
N PRO A 29 19.28 7.73 -8.14
CA PRO A 29 18.47 6.99 -7.18
C PRO A 29 17.72 5.81 -7.79
N ARG A 30 17.16 5.98 -9.00
CA ARG A 30 16.45 4.90 -9.70
C ARG A 30 17.39 3.78 -10.12
N THR A 31 18.55 4.08 -10.69
CA THR A 31 19.51 3.05 -11.10
C THR A 31 20.02 2.27 -9.89
N ASN A 32 20.29 2.95 -8.78
CA ASN A 32 20.72 2.30 -7.54
C ASN A 32 19.62 1.35 -7.02
N PHE A 33 18.37 1.80 -7.00
CA PHE A 33 17.26 0.96 -6.57
C PHE A 33 17.04 -0.25 -7.47
N ILE A 34 17.05 -0.07 -8.80
CA ILE A 34 16.87 -1.16 -9.76
C ILE A 34 17.98 -2.19 -9.63
N THR A 35 19.23 -1.74 -9.50
CA THR A 35 20.38 -2.65 -9.39
C THR A 35 20.38 -3.41 -8.07
N SER A 36 20.02 -2.77 -6.95
CA SER A 36 20.00 -3.44 -5.65
C SER A 36 18.82 -4.40 -5.46
N HIS A 37 17.70 -4.21 -6.18
CA HIS A 37 16.52 -5.07 -6.07
C HIS A 37 16.25 -5.90 -7.33
N PHE A 38 17.21 -6.01 -8.26
CA PHE A 38 17.00 -6.64 -9.58
C PHE A 38 16.54 -8.10 -9.49
N GLN A 39 17.03 -8.84 -8.49
CA GLN A 39 16.70 -10.25 -8.28
C GLN A 39 15.50 -10.47 -7.36
N GLU A 40 14.91 -9.40 -6.81
CA GLU A 40 13.82 -9.54 -5.87
C GLU A 40 12.51 -9.91 -6.56
N HIS A 41 11.71 -10.71 -5.86
CA HIS A 41 10.36 -11.04 -6.31
C HIS A 41 9.43 -9.83 -6.23
N ARG A 42 8.37 -9.85 -7.05
CA ARG A 42 7.39 -8.76 -7.15
C ARG A 42 6.80 -8.32 -5.80
N ASP A 43 6.57 -9.25 -4.88
CA ASP A 43 6.03 -8.92 -3.54
C ASP A 43 7.07 -8.19 -2.67
N ALA A 44 8.35 -8.61 -2.71
CA ALA A 44 9.42 -7.92 -2.02
C ALA A 44 9.61 -6.49 -2.55
N LEU A 45 9.54 -6.31 -3.88
CA LEU A 45 9.59 -4.99 -4.51
C LEU A 45 8.46 -4.06 -4.03
N ARG A 46 7.24 -4.58 -3.84
CA ARG A 46 6.09 -3.83 -3.31
C ARG A 46 6.26 -3.43 -1.85
N GLU A 47 6.97 -4.22 -1.06
CA GLU A 47 7.23 -3.98 0.37
C GLU A 47 8.48 -3.12 0.62
N SER A 48 9.27 -2.85 -0.43
CA SER A 48 10.46 -2.00 -0.38
C SER A 48 10.11 -0.53 -0.12
N SER A 49 11.11 0.26 0.28
CA SER A 49 10.97 1.72 0.47
C SER A 49 10.83 2.51 -0.83
N GLY A 50 11.02 1.88 -2.00
CA GLY A 50 11.18 2.58 -3.27
C GLY A 50 12.51 3.34 -3.38
N PRO A 51 12.81 3.91 -4.57
CA PRO A 51 13.97 4.78 -4.76
C PRO A 51 13.79 6.10 -4.02
N LEU A 52 14.89 6.78 -3.70
CA LEU A 52 14.86 8.05 -2.93
C LEU A 52 14.07 9.17 -3.63
N ASP A 53 14.00 9.17 -4.96
CA ASP A 53 13.25 10.16 -5.74
C ASP A 53 11.74 9.85 -5.82
N MET A 54 11.35 8.62 -5.50
CA MET A 54 9.96 8.16 -5.53
C MET A 54 9.73 7.14 -4.40
N PRO A 55 9.71 7.60 -3.14
CA PRO A 55 9.54 6.72 -1.99
C PRO A 55 8.16 6.04 -2.04
N ASN A 56 8.13 4.77 -1.66
CA ASN A 56 6.92 3.97 -1.60
C ASN A 56 6.10 4.30 -0.35
N GLN A 57 5.00 5.03 -0.55
CA GLN A 57 4.10 5.43 0.52
C GLN A 57 3.25 4.28 1.07
N TYR A 58 3.14 3.16 0.33
CA TYR A 58 2.27 2.03 0.66
C TYR A 58 3.02 0.77 1.11
N ALA A 59 4.33 0.86 1.35
CA ALA A 59 5.16 -0.28 1.76
C ALA A 59 4.57 -0.99 3.00
N HIS A 60 4.07 -0.19 3.95
CA HIS A 60 3.41 -0.70 5.15
C HIS A 60 2.10 -1.44 4.81
N THR A 61 1.21 -0.82 4.04
CA THR A 61 -0.02 -1.48 3.57
C THR A 61 0.27 -2.80 2.87
N TYR A 62 1.27 -2.87 1.99
CA TYR A 62 1.64 -4.12 1.30
C TYR A 62 2.03 -5.23 2.29
N ARG A 63 2.81 -4.92 3.32
CA ARG A 63 3.21 -5.89 4.37
C ARG A 63 2.01 -6.42 5.14
N ILE A 64 1.12 -5.54 5.60
CA ILE A 64 -0.09 -5.95 6.34
C ILE A 64 -0.97 -6.83 5.42
N MET A 65 -1.22 -6.38 4.19
CA MET A 65 -2.15 -7.06 3.29
C MET A 65 -1.61 -8.40 2.78
N LYS A 66 -0.28 -8.57 2.71
CA LYS A 66 0.33 -9.88 2.45
C LYS A 66 0.02 -10.87 3.57
N GLN A 67 0.15 -10.46 4.83
CA GLN A 67 -0.23 -11.32 5.96
C GLN A 67 -1.72 -11.67 5.93
N VAL A 68 -2.58 -10.72 5.57
CA VAL A 68 -4.03 -10.98 5.36
C VAL A 68 -4.24 -12.00 4.25
N ARG A 69 -3.54 -11.86 3.12
CA ARG A 69 -3.61 -12.77 1.97
C ARG A 69 -3.20 -14.20 2.32
N GLU A 70 -2.18 -14.35 3.16
CA GLU A 70 -1.71 -15.65 3.65
C GLU A 70 -2.69 -16.31 4.63
N MET A 71 -3.49 -15.52 5.35
CA MET A 71 -4.46 -16.03 6.34
C MET A 71 -5.85 -16.32 5.76
N ALA A 72 -6.28 -15.57 4.75
CA ALA A 72 -7.61 -15.69 4.15
C ALA A 72 -7.52 -16.38 2.79
N ASN A 73 -8.38 -17.38 2.55
CA ASN A 73 -8.46 -18.08 1.27
C ASN A 73 -8.88 -17.13 0.13
N GLU A 74 -8.61 -17.50 -1.13
CA GLU A 74 -8.89 -16.66 -2.30
C GLU A 74 -10.37 -16.29 -2.48
N GLY A 75 -11.28 -17.17 -2.07
CA GLY A 75 -12.73 -16.93 -2.12
C GLY A 75 -13.30 -16.18 -0.91
N ALA A 76 -12.46 -15.79 0.06
CA ALA A 76 -12.91 -15.17 1.29
C ALA A 76 -13.47 -13.75 1.06
N LEU A 77 -14.45 -13.39 1.88
CA LEU A 77 -14.95 -12.02 2.00
C LEU A 77 -14.16 -11.30 3.09
N LEU A 78 -13.55 -10.17 2.73
CA LEU A 78 -12.76 -9.32 3.62
C LEU A 78 -13.48 -8.00 3.85
N LEU A 79 -13.73 -7.69 5.11
CA LEU A 79 -14.21 -6.39 5.57
C LEU A 79 -13.03 -5.62 6.13
N LEU A 80 -12.79 -4.43 5.61
CA LEU A 80 -11.66 -3.57 5.97
C LEU A 80 -12.15 -2.27 6.63
N PRO A 81 -11.27 -1.56 7.35
CA PRO A 81 -11.58 -0.22 7.86
C PRO A 81 -11.87 0.78 6.72
N PRO A 82 -12.22 2.04 7.05
CA PRO A 82 -12.26 3.14 6.07
C PRO A 82 -10.86 3.44 5.51
N ASP A 83 -10.70 3.83 4.26
CA ASP A 83 -9.40 3.95 3.58
C ASP A 83 -8.57 5.21 3.93
N ASP A 84 -8.59 5.64 5.20
CA ASP A 84 -7.96 6.88 5.68
C ASP A 84 -6.87 6.64 6.76
N TRP A 85 -6.42 5.39 6.95
CA TRP A 85 -5.45 5.02 8.00
C TRP A 85 -3.97 5.24 7.65
N GLU A 86 -3.64 5.63 6.42
CA GLU A 86 -2.27 5.90 5.94
C GLU A 86 -2.25 7.14 5.04
N PHE A 87 -1.06 7.66 4.72
CA PHE A 87 -0.94 8.78 3.77
C PHE A 87 -1.43 8.37 2.38
N GLY A 88 -2.42 9.10 1.83
CA GLY A 88 -3.10 8.75 0.58
C GLY A 88 -4.33 7.85 0.80
N SER A 89 -4.84 7.23 -0.26
CA SER A 89 -5.85 6.17 -0.17
C SER A 89 -5.16 4.82 -0.40
N PRO A 90 -4.94 3.99 0.66
CA PRO A 90 -4.28 2.70 0.54
C PRO A 90 -5.15 1.67 -0.20
N ARG A 91 -6.39 2.02 -0.57
CA ARG A 91 -7.37 1.17 -1.25
C ARG A 91 -6.79 0.46 -2.47
N SER A 92 -6.02 1.17 -3.30
CA SER A 92 -5.38 0.56 -4.47
C SER A 92 -4.37 -0.53 -4.09
N ALA A 93 -3.51 -0.26 -3.09
CA ALA A 93 -2.52 -1.24 -2.61
C ALA A 93 -3.19 -2.46 -1.96
N VAL A 94 -4.27 -2.24 -1.21
CA VAL A 94 -5.12 -3.29 -0.63
C VAL A 94 -5.68 -4.20 -1.72
N ILE A 95 -6.41 -3.64 -2.69
CA ILE A 95 -7.06 -4.40 -3.76
C ILE A 95 -6.02 -5.17 -4.58
N GLN A 96 -4.93 -4.51 -4.96
CA GLN A 96 -3.84 -5.11 -5.72
C GLN A 96 -3.15 -6.28 -5.04
N THR A 97 -3.17 -6.33 -3.71
CA THR A 97 -2.55 -7.39 -2.92
C THR A 97 -3.53 -8.52 -2.69
N LEU A 98 -4.79 -8.19 -2.37
CA LEU A 98 -5.78 -9.17 -1.94
C LEU A 98 -6.53 -9.84 -3.08
N TYR A 99 -6.48 -9.29 -4.31
CA TYR A 99 -7.09 -9.91 -5.49
C TYR A 99 -6.73 -11.41 -5.57
N PRO A 100 -7.69 -12.32 -5.87
CA PRO A 100 -9.07 -12.07 -6.32
C PRO A 100 -10.14 -11.99 -5.20
N ARG A 101 -9.75 -11.81 -3.92
CA ARG A 101 -10.70 -11.81 -2.79
C ARG A 101 -11.71 -10.68 -2.89
N LYS A 102 -12.90 -10.91 -2.33
CA LYS A 102 -13.97 -9.91 -2.25
C LYS A 102 -13.69 -8.97 -1.09
N VAL A 103 -13.37 -7.72 -1.38
CA VAL A 103 -12.99 -6.71 -0.39
C VAL A 103 -14.08 -5.64 -0.30
N TYR A 104 -14.48 -5.27 0.91
CA TYR A 104 -15.41 -4.18 1.19
C TYR A 104 -14.85 -3.27 2.29
N PHE A 105 -14.87 -1.96 2.07
CA PHE A 105 -14.35 -0.96 3.02
C PHE A 105 -15.48 -0.35 3.83
N SER A 106 -15.23 -0.09 5.10
CA SER A 106 -16.20 0.61 5.94
C SER A 106 -16.43 2.03 5.43
N GLY A 107 -17.69 2.48 5.45
CA GLY A 107 -18.11 3.76 4.87
C GLY A 107 -18.58 3.67 3.43
N ASP A 108 -18.26 2.59 2.71
CA ASP A 108 -18.81 2.35 1.36
C ASP A 108 -20.33 2.08 1.43
N GLU A 109 -21.04 2.47 0.36
CA GLU A 109 -22.46 2.15 0.21
C GLU A 109 -22.69 0.62 0.27
N GLY A 110 -23.63 0.21 1.12
CA GLY A 110 -23.98 -1.20 1.28
C GLY A 110 -23.01 -2.01 2.14
N PHE A 111 -22.01 -1.38 2.78
CA PHE A 111 -21.09 -2.07 3.69
C PHE A 111 -21.83 -2.83 4.80
N ASP A 112 -22.81 -2.20 5.48
CA ASP A 112 -23.54 -2.82 6.60
C ASP A 112 -24.32 -4.08 6.17
N LYS A 113 -24.85 -4.06 4.94
CA LYS A 113 -25.48 -5.25 4.34
C LYS A 113 -24.45 -6.35 4.13
N LYS A 114 -23.24 -6.02 3.65
CA LYS A 114 -22.15 -6.99 3.48
C LYS A 114 -21.63 -7.53 4.81
N LEU A 115 -21.49 -6.68 5.82
CA LEU A 115 -21.15 -7.07 7.18
C LEU A 115 -22.18 -8.06 7.75
N SER A 116 -23.47 -7.76 7.62
CA SER A 116 -24.55 -8.64 8.06
C SER A 116 -24.51 -10.00 7.34
N GLN A 117 -24.26 -10.00 6.03
CA GLN A 117 -24.10 -11.23 5.24
C GLN A 117 -22.85 -12.03 5.65
N ALA A 118 -21.76 -11.35 5.99
CA ALA A 118 -20.48 -11.97 6.32
C ALA A 118 -20.57 -12.92 7.52
N PHE A 119 -21.42 -12.62 8.52
CA PHE A 119 -21.65 -13.51 9.66
C PHE A 119 -22.25 -14.87 9.29
N GLN A 120 -22.90 -14.97 8.13
CA GLN A 120 -23.50 -16.23 7.64
C GLN A 120 -22.57 -17.01 6.70
N LEU A 121 -21.48 -16.40 6.24
CA LEU A 121 -20.51 -17.04 5.35
C LEU A 121 -19.50 -17.85 6.15
N LYS A 122 -18.99 -18.97 5.60
CA LYS A 122 -17.91 -19.72 6.27
C LYS A 122 -16.59 -18.95 6.25
N GLU A 123 -16.21 -18.42 5.09
CA GLU A 123 -14.93 -17.72 4.87
C GLU A 123 -15.15 -16.21 4.80
N ALA A 124 -15.34 -15.60 5.97
CA ALA A 124 -15.43 -14.15 6.11
C ALA A 124 -14.54 -13.65 7.24
N TYR A 125 -13.81 -12.58 6.99
CA TYR A 125 -12.83 -12.02 7.91
C TYR A 125 -13.03 -10.51 8.04
N VAL A 126 -12.76 -10.00 9.23
CA VAL A 126 -12.64 -8.57 9.50
C VAL A 126 -11.17 -8.28 9.72
N VAL A 127 -10.63 -7.35 8.94
CA VAL A 127 -9.38 -6.66 9.25
C VAL A 127 -9.75 -5.40 10.01
N PHE A 128 -9.18 -5.19 11.18
CA PHE A 128 -9.45 -4.04 12.02
C PHE A 128 -8.16 -3.24 12.25
N ASN A 129 -8.33 -1.98 12.65
CA ASN A 129 -7.27 -1.12 13.15
C ASN A 129 -7.67 -0.57 14.54
N GLU A 130 -6.87 0.32 15.13
CA GLU A 130 -7.21 0.91 16.43
C GLU A 130 -8.57 1.64 16.45
N PRO A 131 -8.88 2.53 15.49
CA PRO A 131 -10.13 3.27 15.51
C PRO A 131 -11.37 2.45 15.10
N TRP A 132 -11.21 1.37 14.32
CA TRP A 132 -12.34 0.68 13.71
C TRP A 132 -12.24 -0.85 13.78
N GLY A 133 -13.38 -1.50 13.98
CA GLY A 133 -13.55 -2.94 13.73
C GLY A 133 -13.13 -3.88 14.86
N LYS A 134 -12.33 -3.43 15.84
CA LYS A 134 -11.88 -4.27 16.99
C LYS A 134 -13.05 -4.91 17.74
N GLY A 135 -14.17 -4.19 17.84
CA GLY A 135 -15.40 -4.69 18.46
C GLY A 135 -16.06 -5.88 17.73
N LEU A 136 -15.87 -5.98 16.41
CA LEU A 136 -16.41 -7.07 15.58
C LEU A 136 -15.69 -8.40 15.82
N CYS A 137 -14.46 -8.33 16.34
CA CYS A 137 -13.65 -9.48 16.71
C CYS A 137 -13.79 -9.90 18.18
N LYS A 138 -14.72 -9.30 18.94
CA LYS A 138 -14.95 -9.67 20.35
C LYS A 138 -15.27 -11.17 20.47
N LYS A 139 -14.60 -11.83 21.41
CA LYS A 139 -14.74 -13.27 21.71
C LYS A 139 -14.29 -14.22 20.58
N ARG A 140 -13.52 -13.72 19.60
CA ARG A 140 -12.97 -14.52 18.50
C ARG A 140 -11.44 -14.50 18.57
N PRO A 141 -10.74 -15.55 18.12
CA PRO A 141 -9.29 -15.52 17.99
C PRO A 141 -8.85 -14.41 17.03
N VAL A 142 -7.92 -13.58 17.48
CA VAL A 142 -7.35 -12.46 16.72
C VAL A 142 -5.90 -12.79 16.38
N LYS A 143 -5.51 -12.53 15.14
CA LYS A 143 -4.11 -12.45 14.74
C LYS A 143 -3.75 -10.99 14.51
N TYR A 144 -2.72 -10.49 15.18
CA TYR A 144 -2.23 -9.14 14.96
C TYR A 144 -1.36 -9.11 13.70
N LEU A 145 -1.42 -7.98 12.98
CA LEU A 145 -0.76 -7.79 11.69
C LEU A 145 0.31 -6.71 11.80
N GLY A 146 1.50 -6.98 11.29
CA GLY A 146 2.62 -6.02 11.34
C GLY A 146 3.04 -5.64 12.78
N GLU A 147 3.50 -4.40 12.97
CA GLU A 147 4.14 -3.97 14.23
C GLU A 147 3.22 -3.29 15.24
N GLN A 148 2.05 -2.75 14.87
CA GLN A 148 1.05 -2.23 15.82
C GLN A 148 -0.31 -1.87 15.18
N GLY A 149 -1.38 -1.96 15.98
CA GLY A 149 -2.71 -1.42 15.68
C GLY A 149 -3.63 -2.25 14.77
N PHE A 150 -3.08 -3.04 13.84
CA PHE A 150 -3.86 -3.87 12.92
C PHE A 150 -4.06 -5.30 13.41
N GLY A 151 -5.22 -5.87 13.11
CA GLY A 151 -5.47 -7.28 13.35
C GLY A 151 -6.53 -7.86 12.43
N ILE A 152 -6.64 -9.18 12.42
CA ILE A 152 -7.63 -9.92 11.65
C ILE A 152 -8.28 -10.98 12.52
N CYS A 153 -9.58 -11.17 12.33
CA CYS A 153 -10.31 -12.30 12.88
C CYS A 153 -11.29 -12.87 11.85
N ARG A 154 -11.59 -14.16 11.98
CA ARG A 154 -12.64 -14.83 11.20
C ARG A 154 -13.99 -14.53 11.84
N ILE A 155 -14.88 -13.86 11.11
CA ILE A 155 -16.24 -13.54 11.58
C ILE A 155 -17.33 -14.49 11.07
N GLY A 156 -16.98 -15.35 10.12
CA GLY A 156 -17.90 -16.29 9.50
C GLY A 156 -18.52 -17.33 10.45
N LYS A 157 -19.52 -18.04 9.94
CA LYS A 157 -20.16 -19.19 10.60
C LYS A 157 -19.14 -20.34 10.67
N ASN A 158 -18.93 -20.86 11.88
CA ASN A 158 -18.13 -22.06 12.10
C ASN A 158 -18.82 -23.29 11.46
#